data_AF-A0A820K5C1-F1
#
_entry.id   AF-A0A820K5C1-F1
#
_cell.length_a   1.000
_cell.length_b   1.000
_cell.length_c   1.000
_cell.angle_alpha   90.00
_cell.angle_beta   90.00
_cell.angle_gamma   90.00
#
_symmetry.space_group_name_H-M   'P 1'
#
loop_
_entity.id
_entity.type
_entity.pdbx_description
1 polymer ?
#
loop_
_entity_poly.entity_id
_entity_poly.type
_entity_poly.pdbx_seq_one_letter_code
_entity_poly.pdbx_strand_id
1 'polypeptide(L)'
;GTREKYFDSDNDKKLFKFVQFEELLHESDFVIIACALNEKTTNMFNKKAFEQMKNDAILINIARGGIVDQDALYDALKNGQIRAAGK
;
A
#
# COMPACT_ATOMS: atom_id res chain seq x y z
N GLY A 1 -6.15 -3.70 -15.78
CA GLY A 1 -7.16 -2.73 -15.32
C GLY A 1 -8.33 -3.51 -14.79
N THR A 2 -8.34 -3.77 -13.49
CA THR A 2 -9.45 -4.50 -12.86
C THR A 2 -10.19 -3.47 -12.02
N ARG A 3 -11.45 -3.17 -12.41
CA ARG A 3 -12.36 -2.33 -11.63
C ARG A 3 -13.27 -3.29 -10.86
N GLU A 4 -12.95 -3.52 -9.60
CA GLU A 4 -13.88 -4.20 -8.69
C GLU A 4 -14.80 -3.14 -8.09
N LYS A 5 -16.12 -3.34 -8.26
CA LYS A 5 -17.16 -2.49 -7.68
C LYS A 5 -17.82 -3.27 -6.56
N TYR A 6 -17.60 -2.84 -5.32
CA TYR A 6 -18.37 -3.31 -4.18
C TYR A 6 -19.48 -2.31 -3.90
N PHE A 7 -20.73 -2.71 -4.15
CA PHE A 7 -21.93 -2.00 -3.72
C PHE A 7 -22.40 -2.63 -2.42
N ASP A 8 -22.53 -1.82 -1.36
CA ASP A 8 -23.34 -2.18 -0.20
C ASP A 8 -24.81 -2.06 -0.62
N SER A 9 -25.61 -3.11 -0.44
CA SER A 9 -27.02 -3.12 -0.87
C SER A 9 -27.91 -2.16 -0.08
N ASP A 10 -27.43 -1.62 1.04
CA ASP A 10 -28.26 -0.87 1.99
C ASP A 10 -27.93 0.64 2.07
N ASN A 11 -26.97 1.16 1.30
CA ASN A 11 -26.71 2.60 1.24
C ASN A 11 -26.06 2.98 -0.08
N ASP A 12 -26.57 4.02 -0.76
CA ASP A 12 -25.96 4.68 -1.94
C ASP A 12 -24.57 5.33 -1.67
N LYS A 13 -23.89 4.95 -0.58
CA LYS A 13 -22.54 5.42 -0.23
C LYS A 13 -21.48 4.56 -0.91
N LYS A 14 -20.58 5.22 -1.63
CA LYS A 14 -19.36 4.58 -2.14
C LYS A 14 -18.51 4.14 -0.94
N LEU A 15 -18.26 2.83 -0.82
CA LEU A 15 -17.38 2.25 0.20
C LEU A 15 -15.89 2.54 -0.05
N PHE A 16 -15.54 3.04 -1.24
CA PHE A 16 -14.17 3.30 -1.64
C PHE A 16 -14.08 4.50 -2.59
N LYS A 17 -12.92 5.16 -2.57
CA LYS A 17 -12.55 6.25 -3.48
C LYS A 17 -11.33 5.80 -4.27
N PHE A 18 -11.39 5.92 -5.60
CA PHE A 18 -10.18 5.79 -6.42
C PHE A 18 -9.33 7.04 -6.25
N VAL A 19 -8.08 6.83 -5.87
CA VAL A 19 -7.09 7.88 -5.64
C VAL A 19 -5.81 7.54 -6.42
N GLN A 20 -4.95 8.52 -6.61
CA GLN A 20 -3.61 8.26 -7.15
C GLN A 20 -2.75 7.54 -6.11
N PHE A 21 -1.66 6.92 -6.55
CA PHE A 21 -0.80 6.15 -5.67
C PHE A 21 -0.18 7.02 -4.57
N GLU A 22 0.27 8.22 -4.92
CA GLU A 22 0.86 9.18 -3.99
C GLU A 22 -0.15 9.63 -2.91
N GLU A 23 -1.39 9.93 -3.31
CA GLU A 23 -2.49 10.26 -2.38
C GLU A 23 -2.78 9.07 -1.44
N LEU A 24 -2.77 7.84 -1.96
CA LEU A 24 -2.93 6.63 -1.15
C LEU A 24 -1.83 6.51 -0.09
N LEU A 25 -0.56 6.75 -0.45
CA LEU A 25 0.56 6.64 0.50
C LEU A 25 0.49 7.72 1.58
N HIS A 26 0.19 8.97 1.21
CA HIS A 26 0.15 10.10 2.13
C HIS A 26 -1.02 10.04 3.12
N GLU A 27 -2.18 9.52 2.69
CA GLU A 27 -3.40 9.59 3.50
C GLU A 27 -3.70 8.32 4.30
N SER A 28 -3.13 7.17 3.94
CA SER A 28 -3.49 5.89 4.54
C SER A 28 -2.78 5.59 5.86
N ASP A 29 -3.54 5.17 6.87
CA ASP A 29 -2.98 4.58 8.11
C ASP A 29 -2.62 3.11 7.91
N PHE A 30 -3.32 2.43 7.00
CA PHE A 30 -3.07 1.05 6.60
C PHE A 30 -3.02 0.95 5.08
N VAL A 31 -1.97 0.32 4.55
CA VAL A 31 -1.85 0.03 3.12
C VAL A 31 -1.83 -1.47 2.92
N ILE A 32 -2.84 -2.00 2.22
CA ILE A 32 -2.96 -3.42 1.90
C ILE A 32 -2.61 -3.64 0.43
N ILE A 33 -1.57 -4.42 0.16
CA ILE A 33 -1.15 -4.79 -1.19
C ILE A 33 -1.88 -6.06 -1.61
N ALA A 34 -2.80 -5.93 -2.55
CA ALA A 34 -3.56 -7.04 -3.13
C ALA A 34 -3.39 -7.17 -4.66
N CYS A 35 -2.41 -6.49 -5.25
CA CYS A 35 -2.17 -6.50 -6.69
C CYS A 35 -1.21 -7.62 -7.13
N ALA A 36 -1.30 -8.03 -8.40
CA ALA A 36 -0.40 -9.01 -8.97
C ALA A 36 1.03 -8.45 -9.16
N LEU A 37 2.05 -9.29 -8.97
CA LEU A 37 3.43 -8.97 -9.34
C LEU A 37 3.61 -9.01 -10.86
N ASN A 38 4.10 -7.92 -11.42
CA ASN A 38 4.46 -7.75 -12.83
C ASN A 38 5.49 -6.60 -12.94
N GLU A 39 5.98 -6.32 -14.15
CA GLU A 39 7.00 -5.29 -14.40
C GLU A 39 6.67 -3.91 -13.82
N LYS A 40 5.38 -3.54 -13.72
CA LYS A 40 4.95 -2.25 -13.16
C LYS A 40 4.85 -2.25 -11.63
N THR A 41 4.70 -3.41 -11.01
CA THR A 41 4.51 -3.54 -9.56
C THR A 41 5.75 -4.07 -8.84
N THR A 42 6.75 -4.59 -9.57
CA THR A 42 8.05 -4.96 -9.00
C THR A 42 8.68 -3.77 -8.29
N ASN A 43 9.02 -3.93 -7.01
CA ASN A 43 9.59 -2.89 -6.14
C ASN A 43 8.82 -1.56 -6.16
N MET A 44 7.49 -1.63 -6.34
CA MET A 44 6.62 -0.45 -6.29
C MET A 44 6.69 0.22 -4.90
N PHE A 45 6.78 -0.58 -3.84
CA PHE A 45 7.09 -0.11 -2.49
C PHE A 45 8.61 -0.12 -2.28
N ASN A 46 9.25 0.94 -2.74
CA ASN A 46 10.68 1.24 -2.57
C ASN A 46 10.88 2.39 -1.56
N LYS A 47 12.13 2.83 -1.38
CA LYS A 47 12.49 3.92 -0.45
C LYS A 47 11.62 5.17 -0.62
N LYS A 48 11.39 5.62 -1.87
CA LYS A 48 10.58 6.80 -2.16
C LYS A 48 9.11 6.61 -1.77
N ALA A 49 8.58 5.39 -1.91
CA ALA A 49 7.23 5.09 -1.47
C ALA A 49 7.12 5.15 0.06
N PHE A 50 8.07 4.56 0.78
CA PHE A 50 8.10 4.60 2.25
C PHE A 50 8.27 6.02 2.80
N GLU A 51 9.07 6.88 2.15
CA GLU A 51 9.21 8.30 2.51
C GLU A 51 7.92 9.11 2.38
N GLN A 52 6.96 8.65 1.58
CA GLN A 52 5.66 9.30 1.40
C GLN A 52 4.59 8.77 2.36
N MET A 53 4.82 7.62 2.99
CA MET A 53 3.89 7.05 3.96
C MET A 53 3.89 7.85 5.27
N LYS A 54 2.80 7.77 6.02
CA LYS A 54 2.80 8.27 7.39
C LYS A 54 3.74 7.43 8.26
N ASN A 55 4.43 8.08 9.19
CA ASN A 55 5.34 7.40 10.12
C ASN A 55 4.65 6.34 11.00
N ASP A 56 3.35 6.48 11.26
CA ASP A 56 2.54 5.52 12.01
C ASP A 56 1.81 4.49 11.13
N ALA A 57 2.00 4.54 9.80
CA ALA A 57 1.33 3.64 8.86
C ALA A 57 1.79 2.19 9.00
N ILE A 58 0.91 1.26 8.64
CA ILE A 58 1.16 -0.18 8.63
C ILE A 58 1.01 -0.71 7.20
N LEU A 59 2.06 -1.40 6.71
CA LEU A 59 2.03 -2.08 5.41
C LEU A 59 1.65 -3.55 5.55
N ILE A 60 0.64 -4.01 4.82
CA ILE A 60 0.23 -5.42 4.79
C ILE A 60 0.34 -5.95 3.37
N ASN A 61 1.24 -6.91 3.14
CA ASN A 61 1.43 -7.51 1.82
C ASN A 61 0.84 -8.92 1.75
N ILE A 62 -0.44 -9.03 1.36
CA ILE A 62 -1.09 -10.33 1.09
C ILE A 62 -0.83 -10.86 -0.34
N ALA A 63 0.01 -10.16 -1.11
CA ALA A 63 0.34 -10.50 -2.48
C ALA A 63 1.70 -11.25 -2.57
N ARG A 64 2.58 -10.81 -3.48
CA ARG A 64 3.91 -11.39 -3.68
C ARG A 64 4.98 -10.47 -3.10
N GLY A 65 6.04 -11.06 -2.54
CA GLY A 65 7.12 -10.33 -1.87
C GLY A 65 7.82 -9.32 -2.78
N GLY A 66 8.02 -9.65 -4.07
CA GLY A 66 8.72 -8.80 -5.04
C GLY A 66 8.04 -7.47 -5.39
N ILE A 67 6.85 -7.19 -4.84
CA ILE A 67 6.21 -5.86 -4.94
C ILE A 67 6.86 -4.87 -3.97
N VAL A 68 7.48 -5.38 -2.90
CA VAL A 68 8.15 -4.61 -1.86
C VAL A 68 9.64 -4.83 -1.95
N ASP A 69 10.39 -3.74 -2.09
CA ASP A 69 11.84 -3.75 -1.94
C ASP A 69 12.17 -4.05 -0.48
N GLN A 70 12.84 -5.18 -0.25
CA GLN A 70 13.08 -5.69 1.10
C GLN A 70 14.11 -4.86 1.87
N ASP A 71 15.10 -4.29 1.19
CA ASP A 71 16.12 -3.45 1.82
C ASP A 71 15.50 -2.10 2.22
N ALA A 72 14.69 -1.53 1.32
CA ALA A 72 13.94 -0.31 1.63
C ALA A 72 12.94 -0.53 2.77
N LEU A 73 12.27 -1.69 2.83
CA LEU A 73 11.37 -2.02 3.93
C LEU A 73 12.12 -2.14 5.26
N TYR A 74 13.27 -2.80 5.26
CA TYR A 74 14.11 -2.91 6.45
C TYR A 74 14.52 -1.54 6.97
N ASP A 75 15.01 -0.66 6.08
CA ASP A 75 15.40 0.70 6.45
C ASP A 75 14.21 1.52 6.95
N ALA A 76 13.05 1.40 6.31
CA ALA A 76 11.84 2.11 6.70
C ALA A 76 11.37 1.73 8.11
N LEU A 77 11.41 0.43 8.44
CA LEU A 77 11.08 -0.05 9.78
C LEU A 77 12.13 0.38 10.81
N LYS A 78 13.42 0.20 10.47
CA LYS A 78 14.53 0.53 11.36
C LYS A 78 14.57 2.02 11.72
N ASN A 79 14.26 2.89 10.76
CA ASN A 79 14.29 4.33 10.93
C ASN A 79 12.95 4.92 11.37
N GLY A 80 11.91 4.10 11.58
CA GLY A 80 10.58 4.57 12.00
C GLY A 80 9.84 5.39 10.95
N GLN A 81 10.11 5.16 9.66
CA GLN A 81 9.35 5.75 8.54
C GLN A 81 7.98 5.11 8.39
N ILE A 82 7.80 3.88 8.87
CA ILE A 82 6.52 3.21 9.05
C ILE A 82 6.52 2.46 10.38
N ARG A 83 5.33 2.21 10.93
CA ARG A 83 5.17 1.58 12.25
C ARG A 83 5.44 0.09 12.22
N ALA A 84 4.91 -0.60 11.22
CA ALA A 84 5.00 -2.06 11.12
C ALA A 84 4.75 -2.53 9.68
N ALA A 85 5.18 -3.76 9.41
CA ALA A 85 4.81 -4.48 8.21
C ALA A 85 4.47 -5.94 8.51
N GLY A 86 3.54 -6.51 7.74
CA GLY A 86 3.07 -7.89 7.86
C GLY A 86 2.76 -8.53 6.52
N LYS A 87 2.70 -9.87 6.53
CA LYS A 87 2.29 -10.70 5.40
C LYS A 87 1.06 -11.52 5.78
#